data_AF-A0A960GST0-F1
#
_entry.id   AF-A0A960GST0-F1
#
_cell.length_a   1.000
_cell.length_b   1.000
_cell.length_c   1.000
_cell.angle_alpha   90.00
_cell.angle_beta   90.00
_cell.angle_gamma   90.00
#
_symmetry.space_group_name_H-M   'P 1'
#
loop_
_entity.id
_entity.type
_entity.pdbx_description
1 polymer ?
#
loop_
_entity_poly.entity_id
_entity_poly.type
_entity_poly.pdbx_seq_one_letter_code
_entity_poly.pdbx_strand_id
1 'polypeptide(L)'
;MSTRTMPPLVLASEVGRYARSRLDHLTDGRPLYIPGFGAEADPVVTTAHASLYRHPYSVSQLPLLTVHYETMLDPAPVTTLLVSLAHLAHHDCPACVSTWTEAERCAHELPAAITQFHVVETPAAVVLLHYEDLPS
;
A
#
# COMPACT_ATOMS: atom_id res chain seq x y z
N MET A 1 3.39 -22.12 14.02
CA MET A 1 3.49 -20.65 14.05
C MET A 1 4.34 -20.22 12.87
N SER A 2 3.73 -19.75 11.78
CA SER A 2 4.51 -19.14 10.69
C SER A 2 4.86 -17.74 11.14
N THR A 3 6.10 -17.50 11.56
CA THR A 3 6.58 -16.14 11.79
C THR A 3 6.54 -15.42 10.44
N ARG A 4 5.53 -14.59 10.21
CA ARG A 4 5.42 -13.80 8.98
C ARG A 4 6.60 -12.83 8.97
N THR A 5 7.60 -13.16 8.16
CA THR A 5 8.84 -12.39 8.02
C THR A 5 8.57 -11.11 7.25
N MET A 6 9.35 -10.07 7.53
CA MET A 6 9.39 -8.87 6.70
C MET A 6 9.60 -9.24 5.23
N PRO A 7 8.84 -8.65 4.29
CA PRO A 7 9.15 -8.79 2.88
C PRO A 7 10.60 -8.32 2.59
N PRO A 8 11.28 -8.85 1.56
CA PRO A 8 12.64 -8.42 1.23
C PRO A 8 12.68 -6.97 0.72
N LEU A 9 13.71 -6.22 1.10
CA LEU A 9 14.00 -4.90 0.51
C LEU A 9 14.30 -5.00 -0.99
N VAL A 10 13.96 -3.94 -1.73
CA VAL A 10 14.26 -3.79 -3.15
C VAL A 10 14.93 -2.45 -3.37
N LEU A 11 16.01 -2.44 -4.14
CA LEU A 11 16.61 -1.18 -4.55
C LEU A 11 15.73 -0.52 -5.62
N ALA A 12 15.58 0.79 -5.55
CA ALA A 12 14.84 1.52 -6.58
C ALA A 12 15.43 1.28 -7.99
N SER A 13 16.71 0.92 -8.13
CA SER A 13 17.37 0.52 -9.39
C SER A 13 16.91 -0.82 -9.96
N GLU A 14 16.32 -1.67 -9.15
CA GLU A 14 15.92 -3.03 -9.52
C GLU A 14 14.44 -3.10 -9.91
N VAL A 15 13.67 -2.03 -9.69
CA VAL A 15 12.27 -1.96 -10.09
C VAL A 15 12.13 -1.56 -11.55
N GLY A 16 11.19 -2.22 -12.25
CA GLY A 16 10.90 -1.94 -13.65
C GLY A 16 10.44 -0.49 -13.87
N ARG A 17 10.54 -0.02 -15.11
CA ARG A 17 10.21 1.37 -15.51
C ARG A 17 8.83 1.82 -15.02
N TYR A 18 7.83 0.95 -15.14
CA TYR A 18 6.46 1.26 -14.72
C TYR A 18 6.37 1.48 -13.19
N ALA A 19 6.91 0.55 -12.40
CA ALA A 19 6.95 0.66 -10.94
C ALA A 19 7.70 1.91 -10.47
N ARG A 20 8.82 2.25 -11.12
CA ARG A 20 9.56 3.48 -10.83
C ARG A 20 8.73 4.73 -11.15
N SER A 21 8.14 4.81 -12.33
CA SER A 21 7.29 5.95 -12.70
C SER A 21 6.10 6.10 -11.75
N ARG A 22 5.53 5.00 -11.27
CA ARG A 22 4.46 5.02 -10.27
C ARG A 22 4.97 5.50 -8.92
N LEU A 23 6.13 5.02 -8.47
CA LEU A 23 6.76 5.51 -7.24
C LEU A 23 6.99 7.01 -7.31
N ASP A 24 7.69 7.49 -8.34
CA ASP A 24 8.02 8.91 -8.52
C ASP A 24 6.77 9.79 -8.51
N HIS A 25 5.68 9.30 -9.13
CA HIS A 25 4.40 9.98 -9.12
C HIS A 25 3.78 10.05 -7.72
N LEU A 26 3.75 8.93 -6.98
CA LEU A 26 3.09 8.84 -5.67
C LEU A 26 3.87 9.55 -4.55
N THR A 27 5.17 9.80 -4.75
CA THR A 27 6.04 10.49 -3.78
C THR A 27 6.30 11.95 -4.15
N ASP A 28 5.37 12.60 -4.86
CA ASP A 28 5.49 14.00 -5.31
C ASP A 28 5.25 15.05 -4.20
N GLY A 29 5.00 14.60 -2.97
CA GLY A 29 4.73 15.43 -1.81
C GLY A 29 3.25 15.75 -1.58
N ARG A 30 2.35 15.32 -2.47
CA ARG A 30 0.90 15.42 -2.25
C ARG A 30 0.41 14.35 -1.25
N PRO A 31 -0.72 14.59 -0.56
CA PRO A 31 -1.35 13.58 0.26
C PRO A 31 -1.61 12.28 -0.51
N LEU A 32 -1.36 11.17 0.15
CA LEU A 32 -1.50 9.82 -0.40
C LEU A 32 -2.57 9.08 0.40
N TYR A 33 -3.34 8.22 -0.27
CA TYR A 33 -4.46 7.49 0.33
C TYR A 33 -4.40 6.03 -0.06
N ILE A 34 -5.13 5.20 0.69
CA ILE A 34 -5.30 3.77 0.42
C ILE A 34 -6.79 3.52 0.13
N PRO A 35 -7.24 3.66 -1.14
CA PRO A 35 -8.63 3.42 -1.51
C PRO A 35 -9.10 2.01 -1.12
N GLY A 36 -10.29 1.89 -0.53
CA GLY A 36 -10.90 0.61 -0.17
C GLY A 36 -10.46 0.06 1.19
N PHE A 37 -9.53 0.73 1.90
CA PHE A 37 -9.08 0.32 3.23
C PHE A 37 -10.06 0.72 4.35
N GLY A 38 -11.03 1.61 4.07
CA GLY A 38 -11.96 2.13 5.08
C GLY A 38 -11.40 3.25 5.96
N ALA A 39 -10.28 3.84 5.54
CA ALA A 39 -9.66 5.03 6.15
C ALA A 39 -9.31 6.07 5.06
N GLU A 40 -10.12 6.15 4.01
CA GLU A 40 -9.86 7.02 2.85
C GLU A 40 -9.89 8.52 3.18
N ALA A 41 -10.45 8.88 4.35
CA ALA A 41 -10.42 10.24 4.87
C ALA A 41 -9.06 10.61 5.52
N ASP A 42 -8.24 9.61 5.86
CA ASP A 42 -6.97 9.78 6.55
C ASP A 42 -5.81 9.60 5.57
N PRO A 43 -5.07 10.67 5.23
CA PRO A 43 -3.92 10.53 4.37
C PRO A 43 -2.82 9.74 5.07
N VAL A 44 -2.10 8.95 4.28
CA VAL A 44 -0.82 8.37 4.64
C VAL A 44 0.30 9.22 4.07
N VAL A 45 1.42 9.26 4.79
CA VAL A 45 2.62 9.98 4.41
C VAL A 45 3.76 9.02 4.13
N THR A 46 4.51 9.31 3.08
CA THR A 46 5.79 8.65 2.80
C THR A 46 6.88 9.39 3.57
N THR A 47 7.72 8.66 4.32
CA THR A 47 8.83 9.30 5.04
C THR A 47 9.98 9.65 4.10
N ALA A 48 10.86 10.55 4.52
CA ALA A 48 12.11 10.83 3.81
C ALA A 48 13.02 9.59 3.65
N HIS A 49 12.74 8.50 4.40
CA HIS A 49 13.43 7.22 4.33
C HIS A 49 12.53 6.11 3.79
N ALA A 50 11.55 6.45 2.96
CA ALA A 50 10.63 5.47 2.42
C ALA A 50 11.38 4.36 1.68
N SER A 51 11.16 3.13 2.12
CA SER A 51 11.83 1.95 1.61
C SER A 51 10.88 1.13 0.76
N LEU A 52 11.40 0.54 -0.32
CA LEU A 52 10.66 -0.38 -1.17
C LEU A 52 10.92 -1.82 -0.77
N TYR A 53 9.86 -2.61 -0.81
CA TYR A 53 9.89 -4.02 -0.48
C TYR A 53 9.23 -4.85 -1.58
N ARG A 54 9.66 -6.09 -1.75
CA ARG A 54 9.03 -7.02 -2.71
C ARG A 54 7.61 -7.31 -2.25
N HIS A 55 6.70 -7.44 -3.21
CA HIS A 55 5.40 -7.99 -2.92
C HIS A 55 5.55 -9.46 -2.45
N PRO A 56 4.93 -9.87 -1.33
CA PRO A 56 5.18 -11.19 -0.74
C PRO A 56 4.61 -12.35 -1.56
N TYR A 57 3.65 -12.09 -2.45
CA TYR A 57 2.97 -13.13 -3.22
C TYR A 57 3.48 -13.30 -4.66
N SER A 58 3.93 -12.22 -5.31
CA SER A 58 4.47 -12.32 -6.68
C SER A 58 5.46 -11.20 -6.97
N VAL A 59 6.58 -11.55 -7.64
CA VAL A 59 7.52 -10.55 -8.16
C VAL A 59 6.99 -9.75 -9.35
N SER A 60 5.87 -10.18 -9.95
CA SER A 60 5.20 -9.43 -11.02
C SER A 60 4.29 -8.32 -10.48
N GLN A 61 3.90 -8.39 -9.21
CA GLN A 61 3.14 -7.34 -8.55
C GLN A 61 4.02 -6.14 -8.25
N LEU A 62 3.40 -4.97 -8.14
CA LEU A 62 4.12 -3.77 -7.77
C LEU A 62 4.72 -3.90 -6.35
N PRO A 63 5.92 -3.35 -6.12
CA PRO A 63 6.54 -3.32 -4.80
C PRO A 63 5.66 -2.65 -3.74
N LEU A 64 5.92 -2.97 -2.48
CA LEU A 64 5.35 -2.31 -1.32
C LEU A 64 6.19 -1.08 -0.95
N LEU A 65 5.53 0.00 -0.54
CA LEU A 65 6.13 1.23 -0.04
C LEU A 65 5.82 1.39 1.46
N THR A 66 6.80 1.86 2.23
CA THR A 66 6.57 2.27 3.63
C THR A 66 5.80 3.58 3.69
N VAL A 67 4.66 3.55 4.37
CA VAL A 67 3.81 4.71 4.66
C VAL A 67 3.38 4.72 6.12
N HIS A 68 2.95 5.88 6.62
CA HIS A 68 2.46 6.06 7.99
C HIS A 68 1.20 6.92 7.99
N TYR A 69 0.29 6.72 8.95
CA TYR A 69 -0.81 7.66 9.18
C TYR A 69 -0.32 8.91 9.88
N GLU A 70 -0.75 10.08 9.40
CA GLU A 70 -0.48 11.34 10.10
C GLU A 70 -1.42 11.53 11.32
N THR A 71 -2.61 10.91 11.31
CA THR A 71 -3.68 11.13 12.29
C THR A 71 -3.73 10.15 13.47
N MET A 72 -2.85 9.16 13.55
CA MET A 72 -2.85 8.25 14.69
C MET A 72 -2.15 8.90 15.90
N LEU A 73 -2.95 9.47 16.81
CA LEU A 73 -2.75 9.75 18.26
C LEU A 73 -1.41 10.40 18.73
N ASP A 74 -1.46 11.12 19.84
CA ASP A 74 -0.26 11.54 20.58
C ASP A 74 -0.02 10.59 21.76
N PRO A 75 1.11 9.86 21.83
CA PRO A 75 2.16 9.77 20.82
C PRO A 75 1.76 8.82 19.68
N ALA A 76 2.23 9.14 18.47
CA ALA A 76 1.84 8.37 17.30
C ALA A 76 2.40 6.94 17.42
N PRO A 77 1.57 5.89 17.32
CA PRO A 77 2.10 4.54 17.16
C PRO A 77 2.96 4.55 15.89
N VAL A 78 4.26 4.29 16.06
CA VAL A 78 5.25 4.20 14.97
C VAL A 78 5.06 2.87 14.25
N THR A 79 3.85 2.58 13.77
CA THR A 79 3.57 1.37 13.03
C THR A 79 3.72 1.68 11.56
N THR A 80 4.89 1.36 11.02
CA THR A 80 5.14 1.40 9.58
C THR A 80 4.15 0.48 8.87
N LEU A 81 3.46 1.02 7.87
CA LEU A 81 2.62 0.26 6.96
C LEU A 81 3.38 -0.01 5.66
N LEU A 82 3.32 -1.23 5.19
CA LEU A 82 3.76 -1.60 3.85
C LEU A 82 2.54 -1.78 2.96
N VAL A 83 2.44 -0.96 1.92
CA VAL A 83 1.30 -0.96 0.98
C VAL A 83 1.83 -1.01 -0.45
N SER A 84 1.25 -1.86 -1.29
CA SER A 84 1.62 -1.94 -2.71
C SER A 84 1.39 -0.60 -3.40
N LEU A 85 2.34 -0.20 -4.28
CA LEU A 85 2.19 1.00 -5.12
C LEU A 85 0.92 0.95 -6.00
N ALA A 86 0.36 -0.24 -6.23
CA ALA A 86 -0.90 -0.43 -6.95
C ALA A 86 -2.11 0.17 -6.21
N HIS A 87 -2.08 0.14 -4.86
CA HIS A 87 -3.19 0.51 -3.99
C HIS A 87 -3.01 1.86 -3.31
N LEU A 88 -2.03 2.64 -3.78
CA LEU A 88 -1.77 4.00 -3.32
C LEU A 88 -2.19 4.99 -4.39
N ALA A 89 -2.86 6.05 -3.97
CA ALA A 89 -3.45 7.04 -4.88
C ALA A 89 -3.53 8.43 -4.26
N HIS A 90 -3.43 9.47 -5.11
CA HIS A 90 -3.83 10.83 -4.74
C HIS A 90 -5.32 11.03 -5.03
N HIS A 91 -5.97 11.93 -4.28
CA HIS A 91 -7.27 12.48 -4.69
C HIS A 91 -7.13 13.40 -5.92
N ASP A 92 -8.21 13.48 -6.69
CA ASP A 92 -8.36 14.36 -7.86
C ASP A 92 -7.18 14.28 -8.85
N CYS A 93 -6.64 13.07 -9.05
CA CYS A 93 -5.51 12.84 -9.92
C CYS A 93 -5.88 11.91 -11.08
N PRO A 94 -5.80 12.36 -12.34
CA PRO A 94 -6.13 11.54 -13.51
C PRO A 94 -5.35 10.22 -13.58
N ALA A 95 -4.09 10.23 -13.15
CA ALA A 95 -3.23 9.04 -13.12
C ALA A 95 -3.57 8.05 -11.98
N CYS A 96 -4.41 8.45 -11.02
CA CYS A 96 -4.85 7.61 -9.90
C CYS A 96 -6.32 7.19 -10.00
N VAL A 97 -7.08 7.68 -10.99
CA VAL A 97 -8.52 7.38 -11.14
C VAL A 97 -8.77 5.87 -11.18
N SER A 98 -7.94 5.11 -11.90
CA SER A 98 -8.11 3.66 -11.98
C SER A 98 -8.04 2.98 -10.62
N THR A 99 -7.12 3.39 -9.75
CA THR A 99 -6.98 2.83 -8.39
C THR A 99 -8.24 3.08 -7.56
N TRP A 100 -8.82 4.28 -7.65
CA TRP A 100 -10.07 4.62 -6.97
C TRP A 100 -11.26 3.83 -7.52
N THR A 101 -11.39 3.77 -8.85
CA THR A 101 -12.46 3.02 -9.52
C THR A 101 -12.39 1.53 -9.22
N GLU A 102 -11.19 0.95 -9.19
CA GLU A 102 -10.98 -0.46 -8.84
C GLU A 102 -11.39 -0.73 -7.39
N ALA A 103 -10.99 0.11 -6.44
CA ALA A 103 -11.38 -0.02 -5.04
C ALA A 103 -12.89 0.13 -4.84
N GLU A 104 -13.53 1.08 -5.53
CA GLU A 104 -14.98 1.24 -5.50
C GLU A 104 -15.69 0.01 -6.08
N ARG A 105 -15.23 -0.49 -7.23
CA ARG A 105 -15.78 -1.72 -7.83
C ARG A 105 -15.64 -2.91 -6.87
N CYS A 106 -14.47 -3.10 -6.27
CA CYS A 106 -14.25 -4.17 -5.30
C CYS A 106 -15.19 -4.04 -4.09
N ALA A 107 -15.47 -2.83 -3.61
CA ALA A 107 -16.42 -2.61 -2.52
C ALA A 107 -17.84 -3.09 -2.85
N HIS A 108 -18.24 -2.98 -4.12
CA HIS A 108 -19.57 -3.42 -4.58
C HIS A 108 -19.63 -4.93 -4.88
N GLU A 109 -18.54 -5.51 -5.37
CA GLU A 109 -18.48 -6.90 -5.80
C GLU A 109 -18.16 -7.88 -4.66
N LEU A 110 -17.43 -7.42 -3.63
CA LEU A 110 -17.08 -8.28 -2.50
C LEU A 110 -18.29 -8.58 -1.61
N PRO A 111 -18.43 -9.84 -1.14
CA PRO A 111 -19.36 -10.17 -0.07
C PRO A 111 -19.08 -9.32 1.18
N ALA A 112 -20.12 -8.90 1.90
CA ALA A 112 -20.00 -8.03 3.08
C ALA A 112 -19.08 -8.56 4.20
N ALA A 113 -18.77 -9.85 4.21
CA ALA A 113 -17.85 -10.47 5.17
C ALA A 113 -16.38 -10.44 4.75
N ILE A 114 -16.06 -9.97 3.54
CA ILE A 114 -14.70 -9.94 2.99
C ILE A 114 -14.21 -8.49 2.95
N THR A 115 -13.06 -8.25 3.58
CA THR A 115 -12.36 -6.97 3.51
C THR A 115 -11.52 -6.92 2.23
N GLN A 116 -11.42 -5.75 1.59
CA GLN A 116 -10.56 -5.57 0.41
C GLN A 116 -9.08 -5.79 0.72
N PHE A 117 -8.68 -5.54 1.97
CA PHE A 117 -7.31 -5.75 2.44
C PHE A 117 -7.26 -6.76 3.57
N HIS A 118 -6.23 -7.59 3.53
CA HIS A 118 -5.81 -8.44 4.63
C HIS A 118 -4.63 -7.80 5.34
N VAL A 119 -4.73 -7.75 6.67
CA VAL A 119 -3.70 -7.18 7.54
C VAL A 119 -2.74 -8.29 7.97
N VAL A 120 -1.46 -8.11 7.64
CA VAL A 120 -0.39 -9.02 8.02
C VAL A 120 0.59 -8.32 8.95
N GLU A 121 0.56 -8.69 10.22
CA GLU A 121 1.55 -8.23 11.19
C GLU A 121 2.87 -8.99 11.04
N THR A 122 3.97 -8.25 11.07
CA THR A 122 5.35 -8.74 11.14
C THR A 122 6.02 -8.14 12.37
N PRO A 123 7.23 -8.60 12.77
CA PRO A 123 7.92 -8.01 13.92
C PRO A 123 8.26 -6.51 13.80
N ALA A 124 8.23 -5.92 12.60
CA ALA A 124 8.68 -4.53 12.37
C ALA A 124 7.71 -3.65 11.57
N ALA A 125 6.66 -4.22 10.98
CA ALA A 125 5.68 -3.49 10.18
C ALA A 125 4.36 -4.26 10.07
N VAL A 126 3.32 -3.52 9.70
CA VAL A 126 2.06 -4.09 9.24
C VAL A 126 2.03 -4.04 7.72
N VAL A 127 1.71 -5.15 7.08
CA VAL A 127 1.60 -5.25 5.62
C VAL A 127 0.13 -5.31 5.24
N LEU A 128 -0.29 -4.42 4.35
CA LEU A 128 -1.62 -4.43 3.74
C LEU A 128 -1.53 -5.11 2.38
N LEU A 129 -2.23 -6.23 2.25
CA LEU A 129 -2.27 -7.03 1.04
C LEU A 129 -3.69 -7.02 0.51
N HIS A 130 -3.88 -6.70 -0.75
CA HIS A 130 -5.21 -6.68 -1.35
C HIS A 130 -5.73 -8.11 -1.50
N TYR A 131 -7.05 -8.31 -1.43
CA TYR A 131 -7.64 -9.65 -1.45
C TYR A 131 -7.31 -10.42 -2.74
N GLU A 132 -7.19 -9.70 -3.86
CA GLU A 132 -6.80 -10.27 -5.16
C GLU A 132 -5.30 -10.59 -5.25
N ASP A 133 -4.48 -10.11 -4.31
CA ASP A 133 -3.06 -10.39 -4.33
C ASP A 133 -2.74 -11.82 -3.89
N LEU A 134 -3.68 -12.48 -3.21
CA LEU A 134 -3.52 -13.85 -2.75
C LEU A 134 -3.31 -14.77 -3.97
N PRO A 135 -2.27 -15.61 -3.96
CA PRO A 135 -2.11 -16.61 -5.00
C PRO A 135 -3.33 -17.56 -4.96
N SER A 136 -3.98 -17.71 -6.11
CA SER A 136 -5.10 -18.63 -6.35
C SER A 136 -4.74 -20.08 -6.07
#